data_AF-A0A6A4YYL6-F1
#
_entry.id   AF-A0A6A4YYL6-F1
#
_cell.length_a   1.000
_cell.length_b   1.000
_cell.length_c   1.000
_cell.angle_alpha   90.00
_cell.angle_beta   90.00
_cell.angle_gamma   90.00
#
_symmetry.space_group_name_H-M   'P 1'
#
loop_
_entity.id
_entity.type
_entity.pdbx_description
1 polymer ?
#
loop_
_entity_poly.entity_id
_entity_poly.type
_entity_poly.pdbx_seq_one_letter_code
_entity_poly.pdbx_strand_id
1 'polypeptide(L)'
;MKFLAALVLATATSVVANVVLNNPAPVLEGVSIYSNEKWAVGFRTPALEDDVILPGITRKRSPSLAYFKFAVSMNEYYPANASMFLQLELCPSVNDIFTRIFLLDLPDCTEPTASSRIHIDSNGGGVDFRWFPDPYIVVAPNATYWFALGSSIETSDKQPTWLYGKNDFSTANNSTGDVKVAHLKGDGDSWTLLPQYENRVPSLLVISTYTN
;
A
#
# COMPACT_ATOMS: atom_id res chain seq x y z
N MET A 1 -23.02 43.89 33.99
CA MET A 1 -21.87 43.01 33.68
C MET A 1 -22.21 42.24 32.41
N LYS A 2 -21.42 42.36 31.34
CA LYS A 2 -21.65 41.70 30.05
C LYS A 2 -20.85 40.39 30.04
N PHE A 3 -21.52 39.25 29.95
CA PHE A 3 -20.85 37.97 29.73
C PHE A 3 -20.72 37.74 28.22
N LEU A 4 -19.48 37.72 27.74
CA LEU A 4 -19.12 37.23 26.40
C LEU A 4 -19.10 35.70 26.46
N ALA A 5 -20.11 35.06 25.87
CA ALA A 5 -20.04 33.63 25.59
C ALA A 5 -19.15 33.42 24.37
N ALA A 6 -17.93 32.94 24.59
CA ALA A 6 -17.07 32.46 23.51
C ALA A 6 -17.63 31.12 23.01
N LEU A 7 -18.15 31.14 21.78
CA LEU A 7 -18.53 29.93 21.06
C LEU A 7 -17.25 29.23 20.60
N VAL A 8 -16.81 28.21 21.33
CA VAL A 8 -15.78 27.29 20.86
C VAL A 8 -16.44 26.38 19.82
N LEU A 9 -16.26 26.71 18.54
CA LEU A 9 -16.55 25.76 17.46
C LEU A 9 -15.48 24.66 17.54
N ALA A 10 -15.77 23.58 18.24
CA ALA A 10 -15.10 22.31 18.02
C ALA A 10 -15.59 21.78 16.67
N THR A 11 -14.97 22.21 15.57
CA THR A 11 -15.15 21.53 14.28
C THR A 11 -14.48 20.17 14.40
N ALA A 12 -15.26 19.15 14.69
CA ALA A 12 -14.89 17.79 14.34
C ALA A 12 -14.80 17.77 12.80
N THR A 13 -13.61 18.02 12.27
CA THR A 13 -13.32 17.80 10.85
C THR A 13 -13.51 16.32 10.61
N SER A 14 -14.65 15.95 10.01
CA SER A 14 -14.85 14.62 9.45
C SER A 14 -13.77 14.44 8.40
N VAL A 15 -12.73 13.69 8.74
CA VAL A 15 -11.70 13.33 7.77
C VAL A 15 -12.37 12.42 6.75
N VAL A 16 -12.59 12.92 5.53
CA VAL A 16 -13.19 12.13 4.45
C VAL A 16 -12.17 11.07 4.04
N ALA A 17 -12.52 9.82 4.28
CA ALA A 17 -11.72 8.68 3.86
C ALA A 17 -12.09 8.30 2.41
N ASN A 18 -11.08 8.17 1.55
CA ASN A 18 -11.23 7.77 0.17
C ASN A 18 -10.59 6.41 -0.06
N VAL A 19 -11.27 5.58 -0.84
CA VAL A 19 -10.76 4.26 -1.23
C VAL A 19 -9.90 4.43 -2.48
N VAL A 20 -8.59 4.26 -2.33
CA VAL A 20 -7.61 4.40 -3.43
C VAL A 20 -7.51 3.11 -4.23
N LEU A 21 -7.47 1.99 -3.53
CA LEU A 21 -7.48 0.65 -4.11
C LEU A 21 -8.39 -0.23 -3.26
N ASN A 22 -9.29 -0.97 -3.89
CA ASN A 22 -10.22 -1.86 -3.22
C ASN A 22 -10.07 -3.30 -3.73
N ASN A 23 -9.15 -4.07 -3.16
CA ASN A 23 -9.01 -5.50 -3.41
C ASN A 23 -8.75 -6.33 -2.12
N PRO A 24 -9.48 -6.11 -1.00
CA PRO A 24 -9.13 -6.72 0.28
C PRO A 24 -9.51 -8.20 0.42
N ALA A 25 -10.49 -8.70 -0.33
CA ALA A 25 -11.06 -10.02 -0.10
C ALA A 25 -10.16 -11.12 -0.70
N PRO A 26 -9.52 -11.98 0.12
CA PRO A 26 -8.57 -12.94 -0.41
C PRO A 26 -9.23 -14.15 -1.09
N VAL A 27 -8.53 -14.75 -2.05
CA VAL A 27 -8.72 -16.13 -2.49
C VAL A 27 -7.59 -17.01 -1.95
N LEU A 28 -7.72 -18.34 -2.02
CA LEU A 28 -6.72 -19.27 -1.46
C LEU A 28 -5.39 -19.31 -2.23
N GLU A 29 -5.37 -18.73 -3.43
CA GLU A 29 -4.18 -18.61 -4.26
C GLU A 29 -3.46 -17.29 -3.98
N GLY A 30 -2.15 -17.23 -4.18
CA GLY A 30 -1.38 -16.02 -3.96
C GLY A 30 0.06 -16.14 -4.41
N VAL A 31 0.83 -15.10 -4.09
CA VAL A 31 2.27 -15.04 -4.35
C VAL A 31 3.03 -15.32 -3.09
N SER A 32 4.07 -16.13 -3.21
CA SER A 32 4.90 -16.47 -2.08
C SER A 32 5.90 -15.36 -1.78
N ILE A 33 6.09 -15.07 -0.50
CA ILE A 33 7.05 -14.10 0.00
C ILE A 33 8.04 -14.83 0.91
N TYR A 34 9.32 -14.81 0.57
CA TYR A 34 10.40 -15.39 1.38
C TYR A 34 11.62 -14.47 1.33
N SER A 35 12.70 -14.84 2.03
CA SER A 35 13.91 -14.03 2.12
C SER A 35 14.41 -13.72 0.72
N ASN A 36 14.75 -12.45 0.50
CA ASN A 36 15.25 -11.93 -0.77
C ASN A 36 14.20 -11.93 -1.89
N GLU A 37 12.92 -12.09 -1.60
CA GLU A 37 11.85 -11.79 -2.56
C GLU A 37 10.89 -10.75 -1.99
N LYS A 38 10.48 -9.81 -2.85
CA LYS A 38 9.44 -8.83 -2.53
C LYS A 38 8.45 -8.75 -3.67
N TRP A 39 7.19 -8.62 -3.29
CA TRP A 39 6.10 -8.33 -4.21
C TRP A 39 5.60 -6.92 -3.94
N ALA A 40 5.23 -6.19 -4.99
CA ALA A 40 4.71 -4.84 -4.86
C ALA A 40 3.43 -4.65 -5.67
N VAL A 41 2.46 -3.95 -5.08
CA VAL A 41 1.24 -3.52 -5.76
C VAL A 41 1.27 -2.00 -5.90
N GLY A 42 1.27 -1.54 -7.16
CA GLY A 42 1.22 -0.14 -7.53
C GLY A 42 -0.20 0.38 -7.52
N PHE A 43 -0.37 1.62 -7.07
CA PHE A 43 -1.63 2.36 -7.12
C PHE A 43 -1.35 3.85 -7.32
N ARG A 44 -2.31 4.57 -7.91
CA ARG A 44 -2.23 6.03 -8.07
C ARG A 44 -2.90 6.74 -6.89
N THR A 45 -2.22 7.71 -6.32
CA THR A 45 -2.77 8.54 -5.24
C THR A 45 -3.82 9.52 -5.76
N PRO A 46 -4.79 9.93 -4.91
CA PRO A 46 -5.81 10.90 -5.32
C PRO A 46 -5.23 12.24 -5.78
N ALA A 47 -6.03 13.01 -6.49
CA ALA A 47 -5.74 14.42 -6.76
C ALA A 47 -5.83 15.26 -5.47
N LEU A 48 -5.36 16.50 -5.55
CA LEU A 48 -5.64 17.51 -4.52
C LEU A 48 -7.16 17.70 -4.39
N GLU A 49 -7.62 17.87 -3.16
CA GLU A 49 -9.02 18.21 -2.88
C GLU A 49 -9.12 19.71 -2.58
N ASP A 50 -10.12 20.36 -3.18
CA ASP A 50 -10.47 21.73 -2.86
C ASP A 50 -11.46 21.74 -1.68
N ASP A 51 -11.04 22.32 -0.56
CA ASP A 51 -11.88 22.58 0.60
C ASP A 51 -12.37 24.03 0.56
N VAL A 52 -13.69 24.24 0.57
CA VAL A 52 -14.29 25.58 0.55
C VAL A 52 -14.31 26.13 1.97
N ILE A 53 -13.40 27.07 2.27
CA ILE A 53 -13.34 27.72 3.58
C ILE A 53 -14.43 28.79 3.67
N LEU A 54 -14.57 29.58 2.60
CA LEU A 54 -15.56 30.64 2.43
C LEU A 54 -15.98 30.69 0.96
N PRO A 55 -17.13 31.30 0.62
CA PRO A 55 -17.52 31.51 -0.77
C PRO A 55 -16.40 32.21 -1.56
N GLY A 56 -15.82 31.53 -2.54
CA GLY A 56 -14.70 32.04 -3.36
C GLY A 56 -13.30 31.88 -2.77
N ILE A 57 -13.15 31.29 -1.57
CA ILE A 57 -11.84 30.97 -0.96
C ILE A 57 -11.75 29.46 -0.77
N THR A 58 -10.92 28.82 -1.60
CA THR A 58 -10.61 27.40 -1.50
C THR A 58 -9.21 27.19 -0.93
N ARG A 59 -9.05 26.10 -0.17
CA ARG A 59 -7.75 25.57 0.25
C ARG A 59 -7.54 24.22 -0.41
N LYS A 60 -6.34 24.00 -0.93
CA LYS A 60 -5.95 22.69 -1.45
C LYS A 60 -5.45 21.82 -0.31
N ARG A 61 -6.04 20.63 -0.15
CA ARG A 61 -5.59 19.62 0.79
C ARG A 61 -4.78 18.55 0.07
N SER A 62 -3.66 18.18 0.67
CA SER A 62 -2.81 17.11 0.16
C SER A 62 -3.36 15.76 0.58
N PRO A 63 -3.35 14.76 -0.31
CA PRO A 63 -3.72 13.40 0.07
C PRO A 63 -2.68 12.82 1.04
N SER A 64 -3.18 12.04 1.99
CA SER A 64 -2.37 11.26 2.93
C SER A 64 -2.85 9.82 2.98
N LEU A 65 -1.96 8.86 3.17
CA LEU A 65 -2.33 7.45 3.30
C LEU A 65 -2.59 7.12 4.76
N ALA A 66 -3.84 6.72 5.05
CA ALA A 66 -4.30 6.49 6.42
C ALA A 66 -3.97 5.08 6.90
N TYR A 67 -4.32 4.07 6.10
CA TYR A 67 -3.97 2.68 6.40
C TYR A 67 -4.06 1.77 5.19
N PHE A 68 -3.45 0.60 5.34
CA PHE A 68 -3.44 -0.50 4.40
C PHE A 68 -4.05 -1.73 5.05
N LYS A 69 -4.85 -2.49 4.32
CA LYS A 69 -5.28 -3.85 4.71
C LYS A 69 -4.89 -4.83 3.60
N PHE A 70 -4.29 -5.95 3.97
CA PHE A 70 -3.82 -6.97 3.04
C PHE A 70 -3.93 -8.34 3.70
N ALA A 71 -3.90 -9.41 2.90
CA ALA A 71 -4.06 -10.75 3.42
C ALA A 71 -2.87 -11.68 3.15
N VAL A 72 -2.34 -12.31 4.18
CA VAL A 72 -1.20 -13.24 4.08
C VAL A 72 -1.57 -14.56 4.74
N SER A 73 -1.49 -15.65 3.99
CA SER A 73 -1.59 -16.99 4.56
C SER A 73 -0.24 -17.44 5.11
N MET A 74 -0.29 -18.12 6.24
CA MET A 74 0.84 -18.76 6.89
C MET A 74 0.57 -20.25 6.96
N ASN A 75 1.37 -21.06 6.27
CA ASN A 75 1.02 -22.46 6.04
C ASN A 75 1.25 -23.37 7.26
N GLU A 76 2.04 -22.99 8.26
CA GLU A 76 2.28 -23.81 9.46
C GLU A 76 2.67 -23.00 10.71
N TYR A 77 2.63 -23.68 11.87
CA TYR A 77 3.14 -23.19 13.15
C TYR A 77 4.67 -22.97 13.07
N TYR A 78 5.09 -21.70 13.06
CA TYR A 78 6.50 -21.34 13.18
C TYR A 78 6.96 -21.48 14.62
N PRO A 79 8.12 -22.09 14.90
CA PRO A 79 8.66 -22.13 16.25
C PRO A 79 8.92 -20.70 16.76
N ALA A 80 8.43 -20.39 17.96
CA ALA A 80 8.47 -19.06 18.59
C ALA A 80 9.88 -18.45 18.78
N ASN A 81 10.93 -19.17 18.38
CA ASN A 81 12.33 -18.83 18.61
C ASN A 81 12.99 -18.18 17.38
N ALA A 82 12.29 -18.08 16.25
CA ALA A 82 12.77 -17.34 15.09
C ALA A 82 12.13 -15.93 15.06
N SER A 83 12.94 -14.88 15.06
CA SER A 83 12.49 -13.49 14.89
C SER A 83 12.06 -13.24 13.43
N MET A 84 11.03 -13.95 12.99
CA MET A 84 10.45 -13.83 11.65
C MET A 84 9.55 -12.60 11.59
N PHE A 85 9.64 -11.85 10.50
CA PHE A 85 8.79 -10.69 10.28
C PHE A 85 8.39 -10.55 8.81
N LEU A 86 7.24 -9.93 8.60
CA LEU A 86 6.86 -9.33 7.33
C LEU A 86 7.51 -7.94 7.25
N GLN A 87 8.15 -7.66 6.12
CA GLN A 87 8.75 -6.36 5.82
C GLN A 87 7.80 -5.59 4.91
N LEU A 88 7.24 -4.49 5.40
CA LEU A 88 6.33 -3.62 4.66
C LEU A 88 7.07 -2.35 4.27
N GLU A 89 6.89 -1.92 3.04
CA GLU A 89 7.48 -0.70 2.51
C GLU A 89 6.47 0.03 1.62
N LEU A 90 6.44 1.35 1.73
CA LEU A 90 5.79 2.23 0.78
C LEU A 90 6.86 2.91 -0.06
N CYS A 91 6.85 2.66 -1.35
CA CYS A 91 7.88 3.12 -2.27
C CYS A 91 7.26 4.06 -3.31
N PRO A 92 7.88 5.22 -3.62
CA PRO A 92 7.47 6.00 -4.79
C PRO A 92 7.79 5.23 -6.07
N SER A 93 7.17 5.60 -7.18
CA SER A 93 7.56 5.10 -8.50
C SER A 93 8.75 5.90 -9.05
N VAL A 94 9.75 5.22 -9.62
CA VAL A 94 10.81 5.89 -10.39
C VAL A 94 10.21 6.44 -11.68
N ASN A 95 10.44 7.72 -11.96
CA ASN A 95 10.04 8.42 -13.18
C ASN A 95 11.24 9.08 -13.89
N ASP A 96 12.42 8.46 -13.83
CA ASP A 96 13.64 9.00 -14.42
C ASP A 96 13.62 8.93 -15.97
N ILE A 97 14.37 9.83 -16.60
CA ILE A 97 14.47 10.07 -18.04
C ILE A 97 14.88 8.79 -18.79
N PHE A 98 15.75 7.95 -18.21
CA PHE A 98 16.13 6.67 -18.82
C PHE A 98 14.96 5.67 -18.83
N THR A 99 14.15 5.66 -17.77
CA THR A 99 12.94 4.84 -17.64
C THR A 99 11.80 5.35 -18.54
N ARG A 100 11.79 6.64 -18.89
CA ARG A 100 10.82 7.21 -19.86
C ARG A 100 10.98 6.68 -21.28
N ILE A 101 12.19 6.27 -21.68
CA ILE A 101 12.42 5.64 -22.99
C ILE A 101 11.73 4.27 -23.06
N PHE A 102 11.54 3.61 -21.93
CA PHE A 102 10.86 2.30 -21.82
C PHE A 102 9.47 2.35 -21.16
N LEU A 103 9.00 3.52 -20.66
CA LEU A 103 7.72 3.72 -19.96
C LEU A 103 7.46 2.74 -18.79
N LEU A 104 8.51 2.28 -18.11
CA LEU A 104 8.37 1.31 -17.03
C LEU A 104 8.24 2.02 -15.67
N ASP A 105 7.00 2.22 -15.21
CA ASP A 105 6.74 2.60 -13.81
C ASP A 105 7.13 1.43 -12.91
N LEU A 106 8.24 1.57 -12.17
CA LEU A 106 8.74 0.58 -11.23
C LEU A 106 8.90 1.19 -9.83
N PRO A 107 8.72 0.40 -8.76
CA PRO A 107 8.95 0.87 -7.39
C PRO A 107 10.42 1.24 -7.14
N ASP A 108 10.64 2.35 -6.43
CA ASP A 108 11.91 2.72 -5.83
C ASP A 108 11.89 2.44 -4.33
N CYS A 109 12.37 1.26 -3.93
CA CYS A 109 12.43 0.89 -2.51
C CYS A 109 13.82 1.07 -1.90
N THR A 110 14.72 1.82 -2.56
CA THR A 110 16.05 2.15 -2.03
C THR A 110 15.94 3.05 -0.80
N GLU A 111 15.08 4.07 -0.92
CA GLU A 111 14.69 4.96 0.17
C GLU A 111 13.16 4.97 0.27
N PRO A 112 12.55 3.98 0.95
CA PRO A 112 11.11 3.88 1.03
C PRO A 112 10.54 5.07 1.81
N THR A 113 9.43 5.61 1.34
CA THR A 113 8.69 6.71 2.00
C THR A 113 8.26 6.32 3.41
N ALA A 114 7.93 5.04 3.63
CA ALA A 114 7.72 4.47 4.94
C ALA A 114 8.07 2.98 4.95
N SER A 115 8.46 2.48 6.12
CA SER A 115 8.83 1.08 6.32
C SER A 115 8.38 0.62 7.70
N SER A 116 7.95 -0.64 7.80
CA SER A 116 7.56 -1.24 9.07
C SER A 116 7.79 -2.75 9.05
N ARG A 117 7.86 -3.34 10.25
CA ARG A 117 8.01 -4.78 10.44
C ARG A 117 6.86 -5.28 11.29
N ILE A 118 6.19 -6.32 10.82
CA ILE A 118 5.18 -7.04 11.60
C ILE A 118 5.79 -8.39 11.99
N HIS A 119 6.00 -8.60 13.28
CA HIS A 119 6.49 -9.88 13.79
C HIS A 119 5.46 -10.97 13.55
N ILE A 120 5.95 -12.13 13.09
CA ILE A 120 5.15 -13.32 12.85
C ILE A 120 5.25 -14.17 14.12
N ASP A 121 4.22 -14.12 14.95
CA ASP A 121 4.16 -14.92 16.16
C ASP A 121 3.55 -16.31 15.88
N SER A 122 4.04 -17.32 16.60
CA SER A 122 3.62 -18.73 16.50
C SER A 122 2.11 -19.00 16.67
N ASN A 123 1.32 -18.03 17.14
CA ASN A 123 -0.01 -18.27 17.70
C ASN A 123 -1.21 -17.80 16.85
N GLY A 124 -1.04 -17.48 15.58
CA GLY A 124 -2.23 -17.18 14.78
C GLY A 124 -1.98 -17.14 13.29
N GLY A 125 -2.67 -18.04 12.58
CA GLY A 125 -2.96 -17.94 11.15
C GLY A 125 -3.79 -16.69 10.84
N GLY A 126 -3.18 -15.52 11.05
CA GLY A 126 -3.77 -14.26 10.68
C GLY A 126 -3.76 -14.17 9.17
N VAL A 127 -4.92 -14.37 8.55
CA VAL A 127 -5.09 -14.10 7.12
C VAL A 127 -5.13 -12.60 6.89
N ASP A 128 -5.56 -11.78 7.85
CA ASP A 128 -5.81 -10.34 7.67
C ASP A 128 -4.83 -9.46 8.46
N PHE A 129 -4.05 -8.65 7.76
CA PHE A 129 -3.12 -7.67 8.34
C PHE A 129 -3.60 -6.25 8.09
N ARG A 130 -3.28 -5.35 9.04
CA ARG A 130 -3.49 -3.91 8.90
C ARG A 130 -2.21 -3.17 9.24
N TRP A 131 -1.84 -2.23 8.38
CA TRP A 131 -0.71 -1.34 8.61
C TRP A 131 -1.18 0.11 8.63
N PHE A 132 -0.86 0.79 9.72
CA PHE A 132 -1.10 2.21 9.93
C PHE A 132 0.26 2.88 9.95
N PRO A 133 0.65 3.61 8.89
CA PRO A 133 1.88 4.39 8.94
C PRO A 133 1.82 5.42 10.07
N ASP A 134 2.87 5.49 10.87
CA ASP A 134 3.03 6.49 11.92
C ASP A 134 4.37 7.22 11.72
N PRO A 135 4.37 8.54 11.46
CA PRO A 135 3.20 9.40 11.26
C PRO A 135 2.45 9.10 9.95
N TYR A 136 1.24 9.66 9.80
CA TYR A 136 0.52 9.63 8.52
C TYR A 136 1.40 10.13 7.37
N ILE A 137 1.38 9.42 6.25
CA ILE A 137 2.22 9.74 5.10
C ILE A 137 1.47 10.70 4.18
N VAL A 138 1.92 11.94 4.09
CA VAL A 138 1.49 12.87 3.04
C VAL A 138 2.16 12.46 1.73
N VAL A 139 1.37 12.22 0.69
CA VAL A 139 1.85 11.73 -0.61
C VAL A 139 1.64 12.78 -1.69
N ALA A 140 2.46 12.75 -2.74
CA ALA A 140 2.25 13.59 -3.90
C ALA A 140 0.89 13.24 -4.56
N PRO A 141 0.09 14.23 -4.99
CA PRO A 141 -1.19 13.99 -5.65
C PRO A 141 -1.00 13.43 -7.06
N ASN A 142 -1.92 12.57 -7.53
CA ASN A 142 -1.88 11.93 -8.86
C ASN A 142 -0.55 11.21 -9.17
N ALA A 143 0.13 10.70 -8.14
CA ALA A 143 1.41 10.03 -8.28
C ALA A 143 1.26 8.53 -8.03
N THR A 144 2.09 7.72 -8.69
CA THR A 144 2.12 6.28 -8.47
C THR A 144 3.00 5.96 -7.26
N TYR A 145 2.43 5.23 -6.31
CA TYR A 145 3.13 4.64 -5.18
C TYR A 145 2.94 3.12 -5.20
N TRP A 146 3.83 2.43 -4.51
CA TRP A 146 3.88 0.97 -4.45
C TRP A 146 3.89 0.52 -3.01
N PHE A 147 2.94 -0.35 -2.66
CA PHE A 147 3.00 -1.10 -1.41
C PHE A 147 3.79 -2.38 -1.67
N ALA A 148 4.99 -2.47 -1.11
CA ALA A 148 5.87 -3.62 -1.22
C ALA A 148 5.84 -4.46 0.06
N LEU A 149 5.82 -5.78 -0.12
CA LEU A 149 5.77 -6.77 0.95
C LEU A 149 6.81 -7.86 0.70
N GLY A 150 7.65 -8.09 1.70
CA GLY A 150 8.60 -9.19 1.77
C GLY A 150 8.54 -9.92 3.11
N SER A 151 9.40 -10.92 3.27
CA SER A 151 9.52 -11.67 4.53
C SER A 151 10.99 -11.96 4.86
N SER A 152 11.30 -12.11 6.14
CA SER A 152 12.60 -12.58 6.61
C SER A 152 12.73 -14.12 6.66
N ILE A 153 11.74 -14.87 6.15
CA ILE A 153 11.73 -16.33 6.21
C ILE A 153 12.59 -16.92 5.09
N GLU A 154 13.63 -17.65 5.45
CA GLU A 154 14.62 -18.17 4.47
C GLU A 154 14.20 -19.44 3.73
N THR A 155 13.23 -20.20 4.27
CA THR A 155 12.89 -21.52 3.74
C THR A 155 11.64 -21.50 2.85
N SER A 156 11.76 -22.06 1.65
CA SER A 156 10.67 -22.17 0.66
C SER A 156 9.47 -23.00 1.15
N ASP A 157 9.75 -23.98 2.00
CA ASP A 157 8.78 -25.03 2.36
C ASP A 157 7.68 -24.49 3.30
N LYS A 158 7.91 -23.32 3.90
CA LYS A 158 7.04 -22.64 4.86
C LYS A 158 6.95 -21.15 4.58
N GLN A 159 6.87 -20.78 3.30
CA GLN A 159 6.80 -19.38 2.91
C GLN A 159 5.40 -18.79 3.17
N PRO A 160 5.30 -17.61 3.81
CA PRO A 160 4.05 -16.87 3.81
C PRO A 160 3.62 -16.57 2.37
N THR A 161 2.32 -16.54 2.15
CA THR A 161 1.74 -16.29 0.83
C THR A 161 0.87 -15.06 0.92
N TRP A 162 1.24 -14.00 0.19
CA TRP A 162 0.35 -12.86 0.00
C TRP A 162 -0.77 -13.27 -0.95
N LEU A 163 -1.95 -13.48 -0.37
CA LEU A 163 -3.11 -13.99 -1.07
C LEU A 163 -3.59 -12.99 -2.11
N TYR A 164 -3.98 -13.46 -3.30
CA TYR A 164 -4.63 -12.63 -4.29
C TYR A 164 -5.97 -12.12 -3.78
N GLY A 165 -6.34 -10.91 -4.17
CA GLY A 165 -7.69 -10.44 -3.94
C GLY A 165 -8.68 -11.00 -4.97
N LYS A 166 -9.97 -10.91 -4.66
CA LYS A 166 -11.06 -11.45 -5.49
C LYS A 166 -11.33 -10.63 -6.76
N ASN A 167 -10.88 -9.38 -6.83
CA ASN A 167 -11.16 -8.52 -7.96
C ASN A 167 -10.14 -8.76 -9.09
N ASP A 168 -10.64 -8.90 -10.31
CA ASP A 168 -9.83 -9.03 -11.51
C ASP A 168 -9.45 -7.66 -12.07
N PHE A 169 -8.16 -7.45 -12.34
CA PHE A 169 -7.65 -6.22 -12.94
C PHE A 169 -7.15 -6.49 -14.35
N SER A 170 -8.00 -6.22 -15.34
CA SER A 170 -7.65 -6.33 -16.77
C SER A 170 -7.48 -4.97 -17.41
N THR A 171 -6.85 -4.92 -18.60
CA THR A 171 -6.77 -3.69 -19.41
C THR A 171 -8.14 -3.09 -19.73
N ALA A 172 -9.22 -3.89 -19.72
CA ALA A 172 -10.59 -3.43 -19.95
C ALA A 172 -11.21 -2.75 -18.71
N ASN A 173 -10.87 -3.20 -17.49
CA ASN A 173 -11.46 -2.72 -16.23
C ASN A 173 -10.52 -1.79 -15.44
N ASN A 174 -9.24 -1.74 -15.79
CA ASN A 174 -8.22 -0.85 -15.27
C ASN A 174 -7.84 0.16 -16.36
N SER A 175 -8.82 0.90 -16.88
CA SER A 175 -8.63 1.79 -18.04
C SER A 175 -7.61 2.91 -17.80
N THR A 176 -7.23 3.16 -16.54
CA THR A 176 -6.17 4.10 -16.17
C THR A 176 -4.80 3.44 -15.99
N GLY A 177 -4.71 2.11 -15.97
CA GLY A 177 -3.47 1.37 -15.74
C GLY A 177 -2.88 1.59 -14.35
N ASP A 178 -3.69 2.07 -13.40
CA ASP A 178 -3.20 2.55 -12.10
C ASP A 178 -2.83 1.42 -11.15
N VAL A 179 -3.43 0.23 -11.35
CA VAL A 179 -3.07 -0.97 -10.59
C VAL A 179 -2.08 -1.83 -11.37
N LYS A 180 -0.92 -2.07 -10.76
CA LYS A 180 0.20 -2.83 -11.34
C LYS A 180 0.80 -3.76 -10.30
N VAL A 181 1.46 -4.84 -10.75
CA VAL A 181 2.19 -5.75 -9.87
C VAL A 181 3.64 -5.81 -10.33
N ALA A 182 4.56 -5.68 -9.38
CA ALA A 182 5.98 -5.85 -9.62
C ALA A 182 6.55 -6.90 -8.67
N HIS A 183 7.57 -7.60 -9.12
CA HIS A 183 8.26 -8.63 -8.37
C HIS A 183 9.77 -8.35 -8.37
N LEU A 184 10.37 -8.43 -7.18
CA LEU A 184 11.80 -8.36 -6.96
C LEU A 184 12.27 -9.76 -6.55
N LYS A 185 13.18 -10.34 -7.34
CA LYS A 185 13.69 -11.69 -7.14
C LYS A 185 15.14 -11.71 -6.66
N GLY A 186 15.42 -12.46 -5.60
CA GLY A 186 16.75 -12.65 -5.02
C GLY A 186 17.36 -11.36 -4.46
N ASP A 187 18.69 -11.34 -4.30
CA ASP A 187 19.45 -10.10 -4.02
C ASP A 187 19.47 -9.14 -5.24
N GLY A 188 18.55 -9.32 -6.19
CA GLY A 188 18.53 -8.56 -7.43
C GLY A 188 18.26 -7.08 -7.19
N ASP A 189 18.99 -6.24 -7.90
CA ASP A 189 18.88 -4.77 -7.79
C ASP A 189 17.67 -4.18 -8.54
N SER A 190 16.85 -5.00 -9.22
CA SER A 190 15.87 -4.50 -10.18
C SER A 190 14.52 -5.23 -10.16
N TRP A 191 13.46 -4.42 -10.08
CA TRP A 191 12.08 -4.87 -10.13
C TRP A 191 11.65 -5.28 -11.54
N THR A 192 10.90 -6.37 -11.63
CA THR A 192 10.26 -6.81 -12.86
C THR A 192 8.77 -6.52 -12.79
N LEU A 193 8.25 -5.76 -13.75
CA LEU A 193 6.80 -5.54 -13.89
C LEU A 193 6.15 -6.80 -14.45
N LEU A 194 5.07 -7.24 -13.84
CA LEU A 194 4.32 -8.39 -14.34
C LEU A 194 3.31 -7.98 -15.42
N PRO A 195 3.14 -8.83 -16.46
CA PRO A 195 2.14 -8.59 -17.46
C PRO A 195 0.73 -8.63 -16.86
N GLN A 196 -0.12 -7.68 -17.26
CA GLN A 196 -1.52 -7.59 -16.79
C GLN A 196 -2.41 -8.75 -17.26
N TYR A 197 -1.91 -9.68 -18.09
CA TYR A 197 -2.70 -10.81 -18.62
C TYR A 197 -3.16 -11.79 -17.54
N GLU A 198 -2.51 -11.82 -16.38
CA GLU A 198 -2.87 -12.76 -15.30
C GLU A 198 -4.03 -12.25 -14.43
N ASN A 199 -4.45 -10.97 -14.56
CA ASN A 199 -5.52 -10.30 -13.80
C ASN A 199 -5.46 -10.41 -12.27
N ARG A 200 -4.45 -11.08 -11.72
CA ARG A 200 -4.33 -11.47 -10.32
C ARG A 200 -3.45 -10.47 -9.60
N VAL A 201 -4.09 -9.64 -8.80
CA VAL A 201 -3.42 -8.66 -7.95
C VAL A 201 -3.45 -9.15 -6.51
N PRO A 202 -2.32 -9.17 -5.79
CA PRO A 202 -2.31 -9.42 -4.36
C PRO A 202 -3.34 -8.58 -3.60
N SER A 203 -3.92 -9.15 -2.56
CA SER A 203 -5.01 -8.54 -1.80
C SER A 203 -4.52 -7.26 -1.14
N LEU A 204 -5.17 -6.15 -1.47
CA LEU A 204 -4.78 -4.85 -0.94
C LEU A 204 -5.97 -3.89 -0.93
N LEU A 205 -6.19 -3.27 0.22
CA LEU A 205 -7.06 -2.12 0.40
C LEU A 205 -6.20 -0.95 0.85
N VAL A 206 -6.29 0.15 0.13
CA VAL A 206 -5.59 1.40 0.44
C VAL A 206 -6.63 2.47 0.72
N ILE A 207 -6.58 3.02 1.94
CA ILE A 207 -7.43 4.15 2.33
C ILE A 207 -6.55 5.38 2.44
N SER A 208 -6.95 6.43 1.74
CA SER A 208 -6.38 7.75 1.89
C SER A 208 -7.32 8.68 2.63
N THR A 209 -6.77 9.74 3.18
CA THR A 209 -7.45 10.88 3.76
C THR A 209 -6.87 12.16 3.16
N TYR A 210 -7.36 13.30 3.60
CA TYR A 210 -6.78 14.60 3.25
C TYR A 210 -6.27 15.30 4.50
N THR A 211 -5.03 15.76 4.43
CA THR A 211 -4.40 16.58 5.48
C THR A 211 -4.40 18.03 5.07
N ASN A 212 -4.62 18.90 6.06
CA ASN A 212 -4.64 20.35 5.92
C ASN A 212 -3.26 20.97 5.73
#